data_AF-A0A6I1FBX0-F1
#
_entry.id   AF-A0A6I1FBX0-F1
#
_cell.length_a   1.000
_cell.length_b   1.000
_cell.length_c   1.000
_cell.angle_alpha   90.00
_cell.angle_beta   90.00
_cell.angle_gamma   90.00
#
_symmetry.space_group_name_H-M   'P 1'
#
loop_
_entity.id
_entity.type
_entity.pdbx_description
1 polymer ?
#
loop_
_entity_poly.entity_id
_entity_poly.type
_entity_poly.pdbx_seq_one_letter_code
_entity_poly.pdbx_strand_id
1 'polypeptide(L)'
;MNILAKASKPSSWLVGRISGAGFASTIFVIYLLVASFNLFLFGNTLKNPLFWISFFGVGIITSGLIDFLTNSFPITKIILYMFIGGLTSIMMVGELYVSIAALIGICFSLLFYMGTEMANRISWFKWTFASMPIVIFFLPLPDYTIKQEWNTIVGEGSYSAYFSYFNGKDTVPIKAEEGDKIIVELDFKNVSGQYNYQLLDDKDRMVTYTTKGDNLTFAAEKTATYCFIVNGDSLKGGYEIRWKKE
;
A
#
# COMPACT_ATOMS: atom_id res chain seq x y z
N MET A 1 13.91 -42.59 -23.66
CA MET A 1 14.48 -41.59 -22.72
C MET A 1 13.31 -40.96 -21.99
N ASN A 2 13.12 -41.31 -20.71
CA ASN A 2 11.94 -40.98 -19.90
C ASN A 2 11.80 -39.47 -19.67
N ILE A 3 10.85 -38.84 -20.36
CA ILE A 3 10.32 -37.52 -20.00
C ILE A 3 9.16 -37.76 -19.03
N LEU A 4 9.46 -38.33 -17.86
CA LEU A 4 8.55 -38.21 -16.73
C LEU A 4 8.85 -36.88 -16.08
N ALA A 5 7.91 -35.95 -16.23
CA ALA A 5 7.85 -34.71 -15.48
C ALA A 5 8.18 -35.03 -14.02
N LYS A 6 9.32 -34.53 -13.55
CA LYS A 6 9.70 -34.60 -12.15
C LYS A 6 8.70 -33.73 -11.41
N ALA A 7 7.57 -34.32 -11.00
CA ALA A 7 6.61 -33.69 -10.12
C ALA A 7 7.38 -33.31 -8.86
N SER A 8 7.76 -32.03 -8.77
CA SER A 8 8.42 -31.51 -7.59
C SER A 8 7.46 -31.74 -6.43
N LYS A 9 7.95 -32.31 -5.31
CA LYS A 9 7.16 -32.45 -4.09
C LYS A 9 6.38 -31.15 -3.83
N PRO A 10 5.10 -31.19 -3.45
CA PRO A 10 4.27 -29.98 -3.28
C PRO A 10 4.92 -28.91 -2.40
N SER A 11 5.67 -29.35 -1.38
CA SER A 11 6.46 -28.47 -0.50
C SER A 11 7.59 -27.73 -1.24
N SER A 12 8.30 -28.38 -2.17
CA SER A 12 9.34 -27.72 -2.95
C SER A 12 8.77 -26.73 -3.96
N TRP A 13 7.59 -27.03 -4.53
CA TRP A 13 6.89 -26.14 -5.45
C TRP A 13 6.52 -24.84 -4.75
N LEU A 14 5.88 -24.94 -3.58
CA LEU A 14 5.40 -23.78 -2.82
C LEU A 14 6.56 -22.91 -2.32
N VAL A 15 7.62 -23.50 -1.76
CA VAL A 15 8.77 -22.72 -1.26
C VAL A 15 9.45 -21.96 -2.39
N GLY A 16 9.47 -22.49 -3.62
CA GLY A 16 9.98 -21.76 -4.79
C GLY A 16 9.20 -20.48 -5.08
N ARG A 17 7.86 -20.50 -4.96
CA ARG A 17 7.00 -19.32 -5.19
C ARG A 17 7.08 -18.33 -4.04
N ILE A 18 7.17 -18.83 -2.80
CA ILE A 18 7.45 -17.98 -1.62
C ILE A 18 8.78 -17.26 -1.80
N SER A 19 9.81 -17.95 -2.31
CA SER A 19 11.11 -17.34 -2.61
C SER A 19 11.02 -16.31 -3.74
N GLY A 20 10.24 -16.58 -4.79
CA GLY A 20 9.99 -15.62 -5.88
C GLY A 20 9.28 -14.36 -5.40
N ALA A 21 8.24 -14.52 -4.56
CA ALA A 21 7.55 -13.41 -3.90
C ALA A 21 8.49 -12.61 -3.02
N GLY A 22 9.28 -13.29 -2.17
CA GLY A 22 10.24 -12.64 -1.28
C GLY A 22 11.35 -11.91 -2.02
N PHE A 23 11.81 -12.43 -3.16
CA PHE A 23 12.77 -11.75 -4.02
C PHE A 23 12.18 -10.47 -4.61
N ALA A 24 11.00 -10.56 -5.23
CA ALA A 24 10.32 -9.41 -5.82
C ALA A 24 9.97 -8.33 -4.77
N SER A 25 9.47 -8.74 -3.60
CA SER A 25 9.17 -7.83 -2.50
C SER A 25 10.44 -7.19 -1.93
N THR A 26 11.54 -7.93 -1.81
CA THR A 26 12.82 -7.38 -1.32
C THR A 26 13.35 -6.30 -2.27
N ILE A 27 13.28 -6.52 -3.58
CA ILE A 27 13.66 -5.49 -4.57
C ILE A 27 12.78 -4.25 -4.44
N PHE A 28 11.47 -4.42 -4.26
CA PHE A 28 10.57 -3.28 -4.05
C PHE A 28 10.91 -2.52 -2.77
N VAL A 29 11.20 -3.22 -1.68
CA VAL A 29 11.59 -2.61 -0.39
C VAL A 29 12.89 -1.82 -0.54
N ILE A 30 13.89 -2.37 -1.24
CA ILE A 30 15.14 -1.64 -1.56
C ILE A 30 14.83 -0.42 -2.42
N TYR A 31 13.98 -0.55 -3.44
CA TYR A 31 13.56 0.56 -4.29
C TYR A 31 12.91 1.68 -3.45
N LEU A 32 11.98 1.35 -2.55
CA LEU A 32 11.34 2.36 -1.69
C LEU A 32 12.35 3.12 -0.82
N LEU A 33 13.33 2.41 -0.25
CA LEU A 33 14.38 3.02 0.56
C LEU A 33 15.25 3.99 -0.25
N VAL A 34 15.65 3.60 -1.47
CA VAL A 34 16.57 4.38 -2.30
C VAL A 34 15.87 5.52 -3.04
N ALA A 35 14.67 5.28 -3.58
CA ALA A 35 14.00 6.25 -4.46
C ALA A 35 13.40 7.43 -3.71
N SER A 36 12.88 7.22 -2.50
CA SER A 36 12.15 8.26 -1.76
C SER A 36 12.96 8.86 -0.62
N PHE A 37 13.88 8.10 0.00
CA PHE A 37 14.42 8.36 1.35
C PHE A 37 13.34 8.77 2.38
N ASN A 38 12.06 8.49 2.09
CA ASN A 38 10.93 8.85 2.92
C ASN A 38 10.62 7.67 3.84
N LEU A 39 11.24 7.70 5.03
CA LEU A 39 11.09 6.64 6.03
C LEU A 39 9.64 6.50 6.53
N PHE A 40 8.85 7.58 6.47
CA PHE A 40 7.42 7.51 6.80
C PHE A 40 6.65 6.71 5.76
N LEU A 41 6.79 7.03 4.47
CA LEU A 41 6.14 6.28 3.39
C LEU A 41 6.60 4.81 3.38
N PHE A 42 7.89 4.58 3.58
CA PHE A 42 8.48 3.25 3.72
C PHE A 42 7.81 2.46 4.86
N GLY A 43 7.79 3.04 6.06
CA GLY A 43 7.22 2.40 7.24
C GLY A 43 5.72 2.13 7.10
N ASN A 44 4.97 3.07 6.53
CA ASN A 44 3.54 2.92 6.30
C ASN A 44 3.23 1.84 5.25
N THR A 45 4.04 1.76 4.19
CA THR A 45 3.87 0.74 3.13
C THR A 45 4.12 -0.67 3.66
N LEU A 46 5.16 -0.85 4.50
CA LEU A 46 5.46 -2.15 5.10
C LEU A 46 4.43 -2.61 6.12
N LYS A 47 3.78 -1.67 6.81
CA LYS A 47 2.67 -1.97 7.75
C LYS A 47 1.36 -2.31 7.04
N ASN A 48 1.23 -1.96 5.75
CA ASN A 48 0.00 -2.20 5.00
C ASN A 48 -0.14 -3.70 4.64
N PRO A 49 -1.19 -4.41 5.09
CA PRO A 49 -1.39 -5.82 4.73
C PRO A 49 -1.56 -6.06 3.23
N LEU A 50 -2.14 -5.10 2.50
CA LEU A 50 -2.35 -5.21 1.04
C LEU A 50 -1.03 -5.32 0.29
N PHE A 51 0.03 -4.65 0.77
CA PHE A 51 1.37 -4.79 0.20
C PHE A 51 1.82 -6.27 0.19
N TRP A 52 1.69 -6.96 1.33
CA TRP A 52 2.07 -8.36 1.45
C TRP A 52 1.14 -9.29 0.66
N ILE A 53 -0.17 -9.01 0.66
CA ILE A 53 -1.16 -9.79 -0.10
C ILE A 53 -0.89 -9.71 -1.60
N SER A 54 -0.44 -8.57 -2.13
CA SER A 54 -0.10 -8.43 -3.55
C SER A 54 1.04 -9.37 -3.98
N PHE A 55 2.11 -9.49 -3.19
CA PHE A 55 3.24 -10.37 -3.53
C PHE A 55 2.97 -11.85 -3.21
N PHE A 56 2.48 -12.14 -2.00
CA PHE A 56 2.36 -13.52 -1.49
C PHE A 56 1.00 -14.15 -1.76
N GLY A 57 -0.07 -13.35 -1.86
CA GLY A 57 -1.38 -13.82 -2.25
C GLY A 57 -1.51 -13.87 -3.77
N VAL A 58 -1.60 -12.68 -4.39
CA VAL A 58 -1.87 -12.55 -5.83
C VAL A 58 -0.74 -13.17 -6.66
N GLY A 59 0.53 -12.91 -6.33
CA GLY A 59 1.67 -13.48 -7.06
C GLY A 59 1.71 -15.02 -7.05
N ILE A 60 1.45 -15.66 -5.90
CA ILE A 60 1.48 -17.14 -5.80
C ILE A 60 0.29 -17.76 -6.52
N ILE A 61 -0.92 -17.20 -6.36
CA ILE A 61 -2.14 -17.71 -7.02
C ILE A 61 -2.00 -17.58 -8.55
N THR A 62 -1.58 -16.42 -9.03
CA THR A 62 -1.39 -16.17 -10.46
C THR A 62 -0.31 -17.06 -11.07
N SER A 63 0.80 -17.29 -10.35
CA SER A 63 1.82 -18.26 -10.76
C SER A 63 1.27 -19.68 -10.92
N GLY A 64 0.41 -20.13 -10.00
CA GLY A 64 -0.27 -21.42 -10.10
C GLY A 64 -1.21 -21.51 -11.31
N LEU A 65 -1.96 -20.45 -11.59
CA LEU A 65 -2.82 -20.34 -12.79
C LEU A 65 -1.98 -20.40 -14.08
N ILE A 66 -0.83 -19.72 -14.12
CA ILE A 66 0.07 -19.75 -15.29
C ILE A 66 0.62 -21.16 -15.52
N ASP A 67 1.04 -21.86 -14.47
CA ASP A 67 1.51 -23.24 -14.59
C ASP A 67 0.41 -24.17 -15.11
N PHE A 68 -0.84 -24.00 -14.64
CA PHE A 68 -2.00 -24.75 -15.13
C PHE A 68 -2.28 -24.48 -16.61
N LEU A 69 -2.29 -23.21 -17.04
CA LEU A 69 -2.53 -22.81 -18.43
C LEU A 69 -1.42 -23.26 -19.37
N THR A 70 -0.16 -23.18 -18.93
CA THR A 70 1.00 -23.54 -19.77
C THR A 70 1.11 -25.05 -19.96
N ASN A 71 0.67 -25.86 -18.99
CA ASN A 71 0.56 -27.30 -19.18
C ASN A 71 -0.40 -27.66 -20.33
N SER A 72 -1.40 -26.82 -20.59
CA SER A 72 -2.35 -26.98 -21.69
C SER A 72 -1.87 -26.34 -23.01
N PHE A 73 -1.10 -25.24 -22.95
CA PHE A 73 -0.56 -24.53 -24.11
C PHE A 73 0.92 -24.14 -23.92
N PRO A 74 1.89 -24.83 -24.55
CA PRO A 74 3.31 -24.70 -24.25
C PRO A 74 3.99 -23.40 -24.74
N ILE A 75 3.24 -22.38 -25.18
CA ILE A 75 3.82 -21.14 -25.74
C ILE A 75 3.79 -20.01 -24.70
N THR A 76 5.00 -19.78 -24.17
CA THR A 76 5.56 -18.60 -23.48
C THR A 76 4.94 -18.17 -22.13
N LYS A 77 5.32 -18.89 -21.05
CA LYS A 77 5.10 -18.48 -19.65
C LYS A 77 5.38 -17.00 -19.41
N ILE A 78 6.46 -16.48 -19.98
CA ILE A 78 6.86 -15.07 -19.84
C ILE A 78 5.75 -14.12 -20.32
N ILE A 79 5.11 -14.40 -21.46
CA ILE A 79 4.01 -13.56 -21.97
C ILE A 79 2.82 -13.58 -21.02
N LEU A 80 2.49 -14.74 -20.45
CA LEU A 80 1.43 -14.85 -19.45
C LEU A 80 1.76 -14.07 -18.17
N TYR A 81 3.00 -14.13 -17.68
CA TYR A 81 3.43 -13.31 -16.55
C TYR A 81 3.32 -11.82 -16.87
N MET A 82 3.76 -11.38 -18.05
CA MET A 82 3.62 -9.96 -18.46
C MET A 82 2.15 -9.54 -18.51
N PHE A 83 1.30 -10.34 -19.17
CA PHE A 83 -0.12 -10.03 -19.32
C PHE A 83 -0.84 -9.95 -17.96
N ILE A 84 -0.66 -10.96 -17.12
CA ILE A 84 -1.31 -11.02 -15.80
C ILE A 84 -0.75 -9.95 -14.86
N GLY A 85 0.56 -9.71 -14.88
CA GLY A 85 1.20 -8.65 -14.08
C GLY A 85 0.67 -7.26 -14.43
N GLY A 86 0.57 -6.97 -15.73
CA GLY A 86 -0.02 -5.73 -16.22
C GLY A 86 -1.48 -5.59 -15.82
N LEU A 87 -2.30 -6.62 -16.08
CA LEU A 87 -3.74 -6.60 -15.78
C LEU A 87 -4.02 -6.42 -14.28
N THR A 88 -3.34 -7.18 -13.43
CA THR A 88 -3.52 -7.09 -11.96
C THR A 88 -3.16 -5.72 -11.42
N SER A 89 -2.13 -5.08 -11.96
CA SER A 89 -1.70 -3.76 -11.49
C SER A 89 -2.61 -2.63 -11.98
N ILE A 90 -3.17 -2.76 -13.19
CA ILE A 90 -4.20 -1.82 -13.69
C ILE A 90 -5.43 -1.86 -12.79
N MET A 91 -5.87 -3.05 -12.36
CA MET A 91 -7.03 -3.19 -11.47
C MET A 91 -6.84 -2.56 -10.08
N MET A 92 -5.60 -2.24 -9.68
CA MET A 92 -5.30 -1.64 -8.38
C MET A 92 -5.22 -0.11 -8.42
N VAL A 93 -5.27 0.51 -9.61
CA VAL A 93 -4.97 1.94 -9.76
C VAL A 93 -6.05 2.63 -10.60
N GLY A 94 -6.35 3.89 -10.28
CA GLY A 94 -7.30 4.72 -11.04
C GLY A 94 -6.82 5.12 -12.43
N GLU A 95 -7.75 5.65 -13.25
CA GLU A 95 -7.58 5.90 -14.69
C GLU A 95 -6.34 6.73 -15.07
N LEU A 96 -5.91 7.66 -14.21
CA LEU A 96 -4.80 8.58 -14.48
C LEU A 96 -3.43 7.89 -14.57
N TYR A 97 -3.25 6.71 -13.98
CA TYR A 97 -1.94 6.07 -13.83
C TYR A 97 -1.87 4.67 -14.46
N VAL A 98 -2.84 4.30 -15.30
CA VAL A 98 -2.99 2.96 -15.88
C VAL A 98 -1.71 2.47 -16.57
N SER A 99 -1.08 3.29 -17.41
CA SER A 99 0.13 2.90 -18.16
C SER A 99 1.33 2.64 -17.25
N ILE A 100 1.51 3.47 -16.23
CA ILE A 100 2.61 3.34 -15.27
C ILE A 100 2.39 2.10 -14.39
N ALA A 101 1.16 1.91 -13.90
CA ALA A 101 0.77 0.75 -13.12
C ALA A 101 0.99 -0.55 -13.90
N ALA A 102 0.61 -0.58 -15.18
CA ALA A 102 0.82 -1.74 -16.04
C ALA A 102 2.30 -2.11 -16.17
N LEU A 103 3.18 -1.12 -16.42
CA LEU A 103 4.62 -1.34 -16.52
C LEU A 103 5.23 -1.84 -15.21
N ILE A 104 4.85 -1.23 -14.09
CA ILE A 104 5.26 -1.66 -12.76
C ILE A 104 4.85 -3.13 -12.52
N GLY A 105 3.61 -3.46 -12.85
CA GLY A 105 3.07 -4.82 -12.73
C GLY A 105 3.82 -5.85 -13.57
N ILE A 106 4.12 -5.51 -14.82
CA ILE A 106 4.93 -6.34 -15.71
C ILE A 106 6.32 -6.58 -15.09
N CYS A 107 6.99 -5.51 -14.64
CA CYS A 107 8.31 -5.62 -14.02
C CYS A 107 8.30 -6.53 -12.79
N PHE A 108 7.33 -6.36 -11.87
CA PHE A 108 7.26 -7.20 -10.66
C PHE A 108 6.88 -8.64 -10.95
N SER A 109 6.00 -8.88 -11.91
CA SER A 109 5.65 -10.22 -12.36
C SER A 109 6.85 -10.96 -12.97
N LEU A 110 7.68 -10.26 -13.74
CA LEU A 110 8.92 -10.81 -14.28
C LEU A 110 9.98 -11.06 -13.19
N LEU A 111 10.12 -10.15 -12.21
CA LEU A 111 10.99 -10.36 -11.06
C LEU A 111 10.56 -11.57 -10.24
N PHE A 112 9.26 -11.75 -10.02
CA PHE A 112 8.70 -12.91 -9.35
C PHE A 112 9.03 -14.21 -10.10
N TYR A 113 8.83 -14.21 -11.42
CA TYR A 113 9.15 -15.36 -12.27
C TYR A 113 10.65 -15.70 -12.23
N MET A 114 11.51 -14.69 -12.38
CA MET A 114 12.96 -14.84 -12.28
C MET A 114 13.39 -15.39 -10.92
N GLY A 115 12.84 -14.84 -9.83
CA GLY A 115 13.12 -15.32 -8.48
C GLY A 115 12.67 -16.76 -8.27
N THR A 116 11.52 -17.16 -8.83
CA THR A 116 11.03 -18.54 -8.76
C THR A 116 11.96 -19.50 -9.50
N GLU A 117 12.41 -19.15 -10.71
CA GLU A 117 13.36 -19.96 -11.49
C GLU A 117 14.73 -20.08 -10.80
N MET A 118 15.24 -18.97 -10.23
CA MET A 118 16.48 -18.98 -9.46
C MET A 118 16.39 -19.87 -8.21
N ALA A 119 15.29 -19.78 -7.46
CA ALA A 119 15.06 -20.58 -6.26
C ALA A 119 14.99 -22.10 -6.55
N ASN A 120 14.56 -22.49 -7.75
CA ASN A 120 14.54 -23.90 -8.16
C ASN A 120 15.94 -24.46 -8.48
N ARG A 121 16.90 -23.58 -8.79
CA ARG A 121 18.26 -23.96 -9.20
C ARG A 121 19.29 -23.76 -8.09
N ILE A 122 19.09 -22.75 -7.24
CA ILE A 122 20.07 -22.27 -6.27
C ILE A 122 19.50 -22.37 -4.85
N SER A 123 20.01 -23.33 -4.07
CA SER A 123 19.49 -23.64 -2.73
C SER A 123 19.62 -22.47 -1.75
N TRP A 124 20.76 -21.76 -1.74
CA TRP A 124 20.95 -20.62 -0.83
C TRP A 124 19.97 -19.49 -1.16
N PHE A 125 19.80 -19.17 -2.44
CA PHE A 125 18.87 -18.13 -2.92
C PHE A 125 17.44 -18.42 -2.45
N LYS A 126 17.00 -19.68 -2.58
CA LYS A 126 15.68 -20.14 -2.14
C LYS A 126 15.45 -19.82 -0.65
N TRP A 127 16.35 -20.24 0.22
CA TRP A 127 16.16 -20.06 1.66
C TRP A 127 16.33 -18.61 2.12
N THR A 128 17.23 -17.85 1.50
CA THR A 128 17.38 -16.41 1.77
C THR A 128 16.09 -15.66 1.48
N PHE A 129 15.57 -15.77 0.25
CA PHE A 129 14.38 -15.00 -0.13
C PHE A 129 13.07 -15.57 0.39
N ALA A 130 13.01 -16.86 0.76
CA ALA A 130 11.86 -17.39 1.48
C ALA A 130 11.74 -16.85 2.92
N SER A 131 12.87 -16.52 3.57
CA SER A 131 12.90 -16.06 4.96
C SER A 131 12.93 -14.52 5.10
N MET A 132 13.43 -13.80 4.10
CA MET A 132 13.53 -12.34 4.10
C MET A 132 12.22 -11.60 4.46
N PRO A 133 11.03 -12.00 3.95
CA PRO A 133 9.76 -11.36 4.29
C PRO A 133 9.44 -11.43 5.78
N ILE A 134 9.81 -12.54 6.43
CA ILE A 134 9.63 -12.73 7.87
C ILE A 134 10.50 -11.74 8.63
N VAL A 135 11.76 -11.60 8.22
CA VAL A 135 12.68 -10.62 8.82
C VAL A 135 12.12 -9.21 8.70
N ILE A 136 11.66 -8.82 7.50
CA ILE A 136 11.09 -7.48 7.26
C ILE A 136 9.80 -7.26 8.06
N PHE A 137 8.93 -8.26 8.15
CA PHE A 137 7.67 -8.17 8.88
C PHE A 137 7.87 -7.93 10.38
N PHE A 138 8.93 -8.51 10.96
CA PHE A 138 9.29 -8.32 12.37
C PHE A 138 10.22 -7.13 12.63
N LEU A 139 10.56 -6.32 11.62
CA LEU A 139 11.33 -5.10 11.86
C LEU A 139 10.51 -4.12 12.72
N PRO A 140 11.06 -3.65 13.86
CA PRO A 140 10.41 -2.60 14.63
C PRO A 140 10.50 -1.29 13.84
N LEU A 141 9.40 -0.90 13.22
CA LEU A 141 9.29 0.35 12.45
C LEU A 141 8.69 1.44 13.35
N PRO A 142 9.50 2.37 13.89
CA PRO A 142 9.00 3.49 14.69
C PRO A 142 8.07 4.39 13.87
N ASP A 143 7.41 5.33 14.55
CA ASP A 143 6.73 6.41 13.86
C ASP A 143 7.79 7.37 13.29
N TYR A 144 7.85 7.48 11.97
CA TYR A 144 8.77 8.37 11.26
C TYR A 144 8.13 9.73 10.93
N THR A 145 7.04 10.09 11.59
CA THR A 145 6.40 11.40 11.43
C THR A 145 7.35 12.53 11.85
N ILE A 146 7.61 13.45 10.93
CA ILE A 146 8.41 14.65 11.12
C ILE A 146 7.48 15.86 11.07
N LYS A 147 7.49 16.66 12.13
CA LYS A 147 6.76 17.94 12.22
C LYS A 147 7.76 19.04 12.61
N GLN A 148 7.97 20.03 11.73
CA GLN A 148 8.88 21.16 11.97
C GLN A 148 8.10 22.48 12.03
N GLU A 149 8.44 23.32 13.02
CA GLU A 149 7.76 24.59 13.31
C GLU A 149 6.23 24.46 13.36
N TRP A 150 5.78 23.39 14.01
CA TRP A 150 4.38 22.98 14.05
C TRP A 150 3.57 23.82 15.04
N ASN A 151 2.67 24.63 14.52
CA ASN A 151 1.78 25.50 15.30
C ASN A 151 0.33 25.10 15.06
N THR A 152 -0.41 24.83 16.14
CA THR A 152 -1.81 24.40 16.08
C THR A 152 -2.74 25.40 16.73
N ILE A 153 -3.88 25.65 16.09
CA ILE A 153 -5.00 26.41 16.64
C ILE A 153 -6.20 25.46 16.68
N VAL A 154 -6.70 25.18 17.88
CA VAL A 154 -7.86 24.29 18.09
C VAL A 154 -9.03 25.13 18.56
N GLY A 155 -10.13 25.08 17.81
CA GLY A 155 -11.39 25.76 18.12
C GLY A 155 -12.54 24.78 18.32
N GLU A 156 -13.70 25.31 18.66
CA GLU A 156 -14.93 24.53 18.72
C GLU A 156 -15.42 24.25 17.29
N GLY A 157 -15.16 23.05 16.79
CA GLY A 157 -15.47 22.69 15.40
C GLY A 157 -14.39 23.07 14.39
N SER A 158 -13.18 23.41 14.82
CA SER A 158 -12.07 23.72 13.91
C SER A 158 -10.71 23.28 14.43
N TYR A 159 -9.82 22.99 13.48
CA TYR A 159 -8.43 22.68 13.72
C TYR A 159 -7.60 23.28 12.60
N SER A 160 -6.59 24.09 12.94
CA SER A 160 -5.62 24.60 11.98
C SER A 160 -4.22 24.19 12.40
N ALA A 161 -3.42 23.76 11.43
CA ALA A 161 -2.00 23.49 11.60
C ALA A 161 -1.19 24.29 10.58
N TYR A 162 -0.14 24.96 11.05
CA TYR A 162 0.84 25.69 10.23
C TYR A 162 2.23 25.16 10.55
N PHE A 163 3.03 24.89 9.52
CA PHE A 163 4.31 24.22 9.64
C PHE A 163 5.26 24.58 8.50
N SER A 164 6.56 24.60 8.79
CA SER A 164 7.59 24.79 7.77
C SER A 164 7.91 23.50 7.01
N TYR A 165 7.71 22.35 7.66
CA TYR A 165 7.83 21.03 7.05
C TYR A 165 7.02 19.98 7.81
N PHE A 166 6.31 19.14 7.08
CA PHE A 166 5.53 18.00 7.58
C PHE A 166 5.68 16.80 6.65
N ASN A 167 6.17 15.70 7.21
CA ASN A 167 6.22 14.41 6.52
C ASN A 167 5.76 13.34 7.51
N GLY A 168 4.53 12.88 7.39
CA GLY A 168 3.94 11.99 8.37
C GLY A 168 2.44 12.02 8.41
N LYS A 169 1.89 11.66 9.58
CA LYS A 169 0.45 11.72 9.87
C LYS A 169 0.14 12.71 10.98
N ASP A 170 -1.00 13.37 10.86
CA ASP A 170 -1.62 14.13 11.94
C ASP A 170 -3.09 13.73 12.10
N THR A 171 -3.57 13.64 13.33
CA THR A 171 -4.90 13.10 13.64
C THR A 171 -5.73 14.15 14.37
N VAL A 172 -6.87 14.49 13.79
CA VAL A 172 -7.82 15.47 14.31
C VAL A 172 -9.07 14.74 14.80
N PRO A 173 -9.37 14.76 16.11
CA PRO A 173 -10.54 14.09 16.66
C PRO A 173 -11.82 14.92 16.44
N ILE A 174 -12.85 14.29 15.90
CA ILE A 174 -14.18 14.84 15.66
C ILE A 174 -15.19 14.04 16.48
N LYS A 175 -15.77 14.66 17.50
CA LYS A 175 -16.82 14.01 18.31
C LYS A 175 -18.17 14.14 17.60
N ALA A 176 -18.88 13.03 17.46
CA ALA A 176 -20.22 12.99 16.89
C ALA A 176 -21.11 12.02 17.68
N GLU A 177 -22.41 12.33 17.72
CA GLU A 177 -23.46 11.49 18.30
C GLU A 177 -24.13 10.65 17.22
N GLU A 178 -24.71 9.53 17.61
CA GLU A 178 -25.46 8.66 16.69
C GLU A 178 -26.56 9.45 15.96
N GLY A 179 -26.56 9.39 14.63
CA GLY A 179 -27.48 10.11 13.77
C GLY A 179 -27.01 11.51 13.35
N ASP A 180 -25.94 12.06 13.95
CA ASP A 180 -25.38 13.33 13.52
C ASP A 180 -24.93 13.24 12.06
N LYS A 181 -25.25 14.27 11.28
CA LYS A 181 -24.69 14.45 9.94
C LYS A 181 -23.60 15.51 10.01
N ILE A 182 -22.35 15.07 9.84
CA ILE A 182 -21.18 15.93 9.97
C ILE A 182 -20.71 16.36 8.60
N ILE A 183 -20.53 17.68 8.43
CA ILE A 183 -19.93 18.28 7.24
C ILE A 183 -18.54 18.75 7.63
N VAL A 184 -17.52 18.22 6.95
CA VAL A 184 -16.11 18.58 7.12
C VAL A 184 -15.66 19.38 5.90
N GLU A 185 -15.10 20.57 6.15
CA GLU A 185 -14.46 21.42 5.15
C GLU A 185 -12.95 21.37 5.37
N LEU A 186 -12.19 21.19 4.29
CA LEU A 186 -10.73 21.10 4.33
C LEU A 186 -10.13 22.16 3.41
N ASP A 187 -9.30 23.04 3.97
CA ASP A 187 -8.63 24.12 3.25
C ASP A 187 -7.11 24.02 3.44
N PHE A 188 -6.35 23.97 2.35
CA PHE A 188 -4.90 23.88 2.33
C PHE A 188 -4.30 25.23 1.94
N LYS A 189 -3.50 25.82 2.84
CA LYS A 189 -2.96 27.18 2.71
C LYS A 189 -1.48 27.17 2.34
N ASN A 190 -1.13 27.81 1.21
CA ASN A 190 0.23 27.98 0.71
C ASN A 190 1.03 26.67 0.62
N VAL A 191 0.41 25.64 0.05
CA VAL A 191 0.92 24.28 0.13
C VAL A 191 1.85 23.92 -1.02
N SER A 192 3.00 23.36 -0.66
CA SER A 192 3.87 22.61 -1.57
C SER A 192 4.13 21.21 -1.00
N GLY A 193 4.17 20.19 -1.85
CA GLY A 193 4.30 18.79 -1.45
C GLY A 193 3.05 17.97 -1.80
N GLN A 194 3.02 16.70 -1.41
CA GLN A 194 1.86 15.84 -1.60
C GLN A 194 1.13 15.63 -0.27
N TYR A 195 -0.18 15.48 -0.33
CA TYR A 195 -0.99 15.18 0.85
C TYR A 195 -2.17 14.29 0.46
N ASN A 196 -2.69 13.58 1.45
CA ASN A 196 -3.98 12.90 1.36
C ASN A 196 -4.64 12.92 2.75
N TYR A 197 -5.90 12.52 2.80
CA TYR A 197 -6.63 12.43 4.05
C TYR A 197 -7.48 11.17 4.12
N GLN A 198 -7.79 10.74 5.33
CA GLN A 198 -8.64 9.60 5.63
C GLN A 198 -9.55 9.92 6.81
N LEU A 199 -10.76 9.39 6.80
CA LEU A 199 -11.67 9.49 7.92
C LEU A 199 -11.89 8.08 8.48
N LEU A 200 -11.51 7.90 9.74
CA LEU A 200 -11.64 6.64 10.46
C LEU A 200 -12.65 6.77 11.61
N ASP A 201 -13.31 5.67 11.95
CA ASP A 201 -14.05 5.55 13.20
C ASP A 201 -13.11 5.23 14.39
N ASP A 202 -13.69 5.13 15.58
CA ASP A 202 -13.04 4.72 16.84
C ASP A 202 -12.40 3.31 16.82
N LYS A 203 -12.63 2.52 15.76
CA LYS A 203 -12.07 1.19 15.55
C LYS A 203 -11.09 1.15 14.37
N ASP A 204 -10.59 2.31 13.94
CA ASP A 204 -9.70 2.49 12.80
C ASP A 204 -10.26 1.97 11.46
N ARG A 205 -11.60 1.96 11.31
CA ARG A 205 -12.28 1.55 10.06
C ARG A 205 -12.59 2.77 9.21
N MET A 206 -12.39 2.64 7.90
CA MET A 206 -12.72 3.69 6.92
C MET A 206 -14.22 4.03 6.98
N VAL A 207 -14.52 5.31 7.18
CA VAL A 207 -15.88 5.83 7.14
C VAL A 207 -16.27 6.13 5.70
N THR A 208 -17.49 5.75 5.32
CA THR A 208 -18.05 6.13 4.02
C THR A 208 -18.54 7.58 4.11
N TYR A 209 -18.12 8.41 3.17
CA TYR A 209 -18.55 9.79 3.06
C TYR A 209 -18.93 10.13 1.62
N THR A 210 -19.74 11.18 1.48
CA THR A 210 -20.09 11.76 0.18
C THR A 210 -19.38 13.09 0.04
N THR A 211 -18.80 13.35 -1.13
CA THR A 211 -18.15 14.62 -1.45
C THR A 211 -19.12 15.52 -2.21
N LYS A 212 -19.30 16.77 -1.76
CA LYS A 212 -20.09 17.79 -2.45
C LYS A 212 -19.28 19.08 -2.54
N GLY A 213 -18.66 19.32 -3.69
CA GLY A 213 -17.62 20.36 -3.81
C GLY A 213 -16.40 19.97 -2.97
N ASP A 214 -15.92 20.90 -2.15
CA ASP A 214 -14.78 20.69 -1.23
C ASP A 214 -15.19 20.12 0.14
N ASN A 215 -16.49 19.84 0.32
CA ASN A 215 -17.04 19.38 1.59
C ASN A 215 -17.21 17.87 1.61
N LEU A 216 -16.76 17.24 2.68
CA LEU A 216 -16.93 15.82 2.99
C LEU A 216 -18.08 15.69 3.97
N THR A 217 -19.07 14.86 3.65
CA THR A 217 -20.24 14.66 4.52
C THR A 217 -20.35 13.19 4.91
N PHE A 218 -20.47 12.92 6.20
CA PHE A 218 -20.71 11.57 6.72
C PHE A 218 -21.79 11.57 7.78
N ALA A 219 -22.50 10.44 7.90
CA ALA A 219 -23.45 10.21 8.98
C ALA A 219 -22.77 9.40 10.09
N ALA A 220 -22.90 9.85 11.33
CA ALA A 220 -22.37 9.14 12.48
C ALA A 220 -23.29 7.95 12.80
N GLU A 221 -22.82 6.74 12.49
CA GLU A 221 -23.53 5.49 12.78
C GLU A 221 -23.63 5.18 14.28
N LYS A 222 -22.80 5.85 15.10
CA LYS A 222 -22.78 5.68 16.55
C LYS A 222 -22.13 6.89 17.23
N THR A 223 -22.46 7.09 18.50
CA THR A 223 -21.80 8.09 19.34
C THR A 223 -20.35 7.71 19.60
N ALA A 224 -19.41 8.41 18.97
CA ALA A 224 -17.98 8.08 19.01
C ALA A 224 -17.10 9.29 18.66
N THR A 225 -15.78 9.13 18.83
CA THR A 225 -14.79 10.05 18.28
C THR A 225 -14.30 9.49 16.95
N TYR A 226 -14.55 10.23 15.88
CA TYR A 226 -14.04 9.96 14.55
C TYR A 226 -12.69 10.65 14.38
N CYS A 227 -11.78 10.01 13.64
CA CYS A 227 -10.42 10.49 13.45
C CYS A 227 -10.25 10.94 12.00
N PHE A 228 -10.10 12.25 11.80
CA PHE A 228 -9.69 12.80 10.51
C PHE A 228 -8.16 12.81 10.46
N ILE A 229 -7.58 11.98 9.61
CA ILE A 229 -6.13 11.83 9.48
C ILE A 229 -5.67 12.59 8.25
N VAL A 230 -4.74 13.53 8.44
CA VAL A 230 -4.03 14.21 7.35
C VAL A 230 -2.64 13.59 7.21
N ASN A 231 -2.33 13.08 6.02
CA ASN A 231 -0.99 12.60 5.69
C ASN A 231 -0.29 13.62 4.79
N GLY A 232 0.95 13.94 5.11
CA GLY A 232 1.81 14.81 4.31
C GLY A 232 3.06 14.07 3.84
N ASP A 233 3.48 14.32 2.61
CA ASP A 233 4.79 13.96 2.08
C ASP A 233 5.53 15.24 1.68
N SER A 234 6.56 15.55 2.49
CA SER A 234 7.39 16.74 2.34
C SER A 234 6.59 18.04 2.22
N LEU A 235 5.49 18.11 2.97
CA LEU A 235 4.50 19.17 2.93
C LEU A 235 5.03 20.43 3.61
N LYS A 236 4.78 21.60 3.03
CA LYS A 236 5.05 22.91 3.64
C LYS A 236 3.80 23.78 3.56
N GLY A 237 3.59 24.67 4.53
CA GLY A 237 2.45 25.57 4.56
C GLY A 237 1.54 25.28 5.75
N GLY A 238 0.25 25.09 5.51
CA GLY A 238 -0.68 24.73 6.55
C GLY A 238 -2.00 24.20 6.01
N TYR A 239 -2.84 23.72 6.92
CA TYR A 239 -4.19 23.33 6.59
C TYR A 239 -5.15 23.70 7.71
N GLU A 240 -6.41 23.87 7.34
CA GLU A 240 -7.51 24.13 8.24
C GLU A 240 -8.63 23.13 7.96
N ILE A 241 -9.11 22.50 9.02
CA ILE A 241 -10.25 21.60 9.02
C ILE A 241 -11.33 22.29 9.84
N ARG A 242 -12.51 22.46 9.25
CA ARG A 242 -13.71 22.90 9.96
C ARG A 242 -14.76 21.83 9.87
N TRP A 243 -15.51 21.62 10.94
CA TRP A 243 -16.64 20.71 10.91
C TRP A 243 -17.83 21.28 11.66
N LYS A 244 -19.02 20.95 11.16
CA LYS A 244 -20.30 21.32 11.78
C LYS A 244 -21.28 20.17 11.68
N LYS A 245 -22.21 20.14 12.64
CA LYS A 245 -23.39 19.28 12.62
C LYS A 245 -24.47 19.96 11.78
N GLU A 246 -25.13 19.20 10.92
CA GLU A 246 -26.35 19.63 10.20
C GLU A 246 -27.60 19.28 11.00
#